data_AF-A0A024FEJ3-F1
#
_entry.id   AF-A0A024FEJ3-F1
#
_cell.length_a   1.000
_cell.length_b   1.000
_cell.length_c   1.000
_cell.angle_alpha   90.00
_cell.angle_beta   90.00
_cell.angle_gamma   90.00
#
_symmetry.space_group_name_H-M   'P 1'
#
loop_
_entity.id
_entity.type
_entity.pdbx_description
1 polymer ?
#
loop_
_entity_poly.entity_id
_entity_poly.type
_entity_poly.pdbx_seq_one_letter_code
_entity_poly.pdbx_strand_id
1 'polypeptide(L)'
;MGIIIILSVIIMLFIENRKTKHIPTSKLFSNSAGFLTGFATMIGNLAGPISNIYFLTMRFKKNEFIGTAAWLFFIINLFKLPFHFLIWETVTIETLALNSILLPAVFLGFFSGVYIIKLISNVNYRRFILVVTALGGLVMLFR
;
A
#
# COMPACT_ATOMS: atom_id res chain seq x y z
N MET A 1 2.96 14.33 -6.87
CA MET A 1 2.55 13.05 -6.24
C MET A 1 1.13 12.64 -6.63
N GLY A 2 0.14 13.53 -6.52
CA GLY A 2 -1.26 13.27 -6.89
C GLY A 2 -1.47 12.72 -8.32
N ILE A 3 -0.73 13.21 -9.33
CA ILE A 3 -0.82 12.72 -10.72
C ILE A 3 -0.53 11.22 -10.82
N ILE A 4 0.50 10.72 -10.11
CA ILE A 4 0.89 9.30 -10.13
C ILE A 4 -0.22 8.44 -9.49
N ILE A 5 -0.84 8.94 -8.42
CA ILE A 5 -1.95 8.25 -7.76
C ILE A 5 -3.17 8.18 -8.68
N ILE A 6 -3.54 9.29 -9.33
CA ILE A 6 -4.67 9.31 -10.27
C ILE A 6 -4.42 8.41 -11.48
N LEU A 7 -3.23 8.46 -12.08
CA LEU A 7 -2.87 7.54 -13.16
C LEU A 7 -3.00 6.09 -12.68
N SER A 8 -2.55 5.79 -11.47
CA SER A 8 -2.65 4.46 -10.89
C SER A 8 -4.11 4.02 -10.71
N VAL A 9 -4.99 4.93 -10.27
CA VAL A 9 -6.43 4.69 -10.11
C VAL A 9 -7.09 4.40 -11.45
N ILE A 10 -6.76 5.17 -12.50
CA ILE A 10 -7.26 4.92 -13.86
C ILE A 10 -6.86 3.51 -14.33
N ILE A 11 -5.60 3.12 -14.09
CA ILE A 11 -5.09 1.78 -14.40
C ILE A 11 -5.85 0.71 -13.61
N MET A 12 -6.06 0.91 -12.30
CA MET A 12 -6.81 -0.04 -11.47
C MET A 12 -8.27 -0.18 -11.93
N LEU A 13 -8.95 0.92 -12.28
CA LEU A 13 -10.32 0.89 -12.80
C LEU A 13 -10.39 0.14 -14.13
N PHE A 14 -9.40 0.35 -15.00
CA PHE A 14 -9.30 -0.36 -16.27
C PHE A 14 -9.10 -1.86 -16.06
N ILE A 15 -8.22 -2.26 -15.14
CA ILE A 15 -7.95 -3.67 -14.80
C ILE A 15 -9.18 -4.32 -14.15
N GLU A 16 -9.87 -3.61 -13.26
CA GLU A 16 -11.07 -4.13 -12.60
C GLU A 16 -12.22 -4.36 -13.59
N ASN A 17 -12.39 -3.46 -14.56
CA ASN A 17 -13.41 -3.60 -15.60
C ASN A 17 -13.06 -4.66 -16.66
N ARG A 18 -11.77 -4.95 -16.86
CA ARG A 18 -11.32 -6.04 -17.72
C ARG A 18 -11.58 -7.39 -17.04
N LYS A 19 -12.63 -8.09 -17.47
CA LYS A 19 -12.90 -9.51 -17.08
C LYS A 19 -11.86 -10.52 -17.59
N THR A 20 -10.66 -10.09 -18.00
CA THR A 20 -9.62 -10.95 -18.56
C THR A 20 -9.09 -11.91 -17.50
N LYS A 21 -9.30 -13.22 -17.66
CA LYS A 21 -8.85 -14.26 -16.72
C LYS A 21 -7.34 -14.50 -16.74
N HIS A 22 -6.61 -13.90 -17.67
CA HIS A 22 -5.17 -14.10 -17.79
C HIS A 22 -4.41 -13.32 -16.72
N ILE A 23 -3.82 -14.05 -15.78
CA ILE A 23 -2.84 -13.51 -14.84
C ILE A 23 -1.51 -13.41 -15.59
N PRO A 24 -0.84 -12.24 -15.60
CA PRO A 24 0.46 -12.11 -16.23
C PRO A 24 1.49 -13.00 -15.51
N THR A 25 2.10 -13.93 -16.22
CA THR A 25 3.12 -14.86 -15.70
C THR A 25 4.54 -14.35 -15.90
N SER A 26 4.72 -13.17 -16.51
CA SER A 26 6.05 -12.65 -16.82
C SER A 26 6.78 -12.18 -15.56
N LYS A 27 7.97 -12.71 -15.32
CA LYS A 27 8.85 -12.28 -14.21
C LYS A 27 9.20 -10.80 -14.30
N LEU A 28 9.26 -10.25 -15.52
CA LEU A 28 9.52 -8.82 -15.75
C LEU A 28 8.43 -7.92 -15.14
N PHE A 29 7.16 -8.35 -15.19
CA PHE A 29 6.07 -7.58 -14.59
C PHE A 29 6.19 -7.55 -13.06
N SER A 30 6.42 -8.70 -12.43
CA SER A 30 6.60 -8.79 -10.98
C SER A 30 7.83 -8.02 -10.49
N ASN A 31 8.97 -8.15 -11.18
CA ASN A 31 10.20 -7.47 -10.80
C ASN A 31 10.09 -5.94 -10.96
N SER A 32 9.51 -5.47 -12.06
CA SER A 32 9.32 -4.03 -12.27
C SER A 32 8.31 -3.43 -11.29
N ALA A 33 7.19 -4.12 -11.03
CA ALA A 33 6.22 -3.69 -10.03
C ALA A 33 6.84 -3.63 -8.62
N GLY A 34 7.62 -4.64 -8.23
CA GLY A 34 8.33 -4.67 -6.95
C GLY A 34 9.34 -3.55 -6.82
N PHE A 35 10.15 -3.30 -7.85
CA PHE A 35 11.12 -2.21 -7.88
C PHE A 35 10.43 -0.84 -7.77
N LEU A 36 9.40 -0.59 -8.60
CA LEU A 36 8.64 0.67 -8.58
C LEU A 36 7.97 0.90 -7.23
N THR A 37 7.44 -0.16 -6.61
CA THR A 37 6.87 -0.10 -5.27
C THR A 37 7.92 0.31 -4.24
N GLY A 38 9.08 -0.35 -4.21
CA GLY A 38 10.17 -0.01 -3.30
C GLY A 38 10.67 1.43 -3.48
N PHE A 39 10.92 1.82 -4.73
CA PHE A 39 11.36 3.16 -5.09
C PHE A 39 10.35 4.24 -4.69
N ALA A 40 9.07 4.05 -5.03
CA ALA A 40 8.02 5.02 -4.74
C ALA A 40 7.77 5.22 -3.24
N THR A 41 7.95 4.17 -2.42
CA THR A 41 7.82 4.32 -0.97
C THR A 41 9.03 5.02 -0.35
N MET A 42 10.23 4.85 -0.92
CA MET A 42 11.45 5.49 -0.44
C MET A 42 11.41 7.00 -0.65
N ILE A 43 10.96 7.47 -1.82
CA ILE A 43 10.99 8.89 -2.19
C ILE A 43 9.73 9.65 -1.76
N GLY A 44 8.56 9.06 -1.95
CA GLY A 44 7.29 9.80 -1.77
C GLY A 44 6.30 9.15 -0.83
N ASN A 45 6.61 7.97 -0.26
CA ASN A 45 5.65 7.14 0.47
C ASN A 45 4.38 6.79 -0.35
N LEU A 46 4.49 6.67 -1.68
CA LEU A 46 3.35 6.52 -2.62
C LEU A 46 3.20 5.11 -3.20
N ALA A 47 3.76 4.11 -2.54
CA ALA A 47 3.81 2.77 -3.09
C ALA A 47 2.48 2.00 -3.01
N GLY A 48 1.56 2.43 -2.14
CA GLY A 48 0.23 1.81 -1.99
C GLY A 48 -0.51 1.68 -3.33
N PRO A 49 -0.69 2.77 -4.11
CA PRO A 49 -1.29 2.69 -5.44
C PRO A 49 -0.57 1.71 -6.39
N ILE A 50 0.76 1.66 -6.36
CA ILE A 50 1.54 0.79 -7.26
C ILE A 50 1.37 -0.69 -6.86
N SER A 51 1.49 -1.02 -5.57
CA SER A 51 1.30 -2.38 -5.08
C SER A 51 -0.16 -2.84 -5.23
N ASN A 52 -1.13 -1.95 -5.05
CA ASN A 52 -2.54 -2.23 -5.28
C ASN A 52 -2.82 -2.62 -6.73
N ILE A 53 -2.22 -1.95 -7.72
CA ILE A 53 -2.33 -2.36 -9.14
C ILE A 53 -1.83 -3.79 -9.32
N TYR A 54 -0.66 -4.10 -8.76
CA TYR A 54 -0.08 -5.43 -8.86
C TYR A 54 -0.98 -6.50 -8.24
N PHE A 55 -1.47 -6.27 -7.01
CA PHE A 55 -2.35 -7.22 -6.31
C PHE A 55 -3.72 -7.37 -6.98
N LEU A 56 -4.30 -6.29 -7.53
CA LEU A 56 -5.54 -6.36 -8.30
C LEU A 56 -5.36 -7.15 -9.59
N THR A 57 -4.21 -6.99 -10.26
CA THR A 57 -3.83 -7.75 -11.46
C THR A 57 -3.67 -9.24 -11.15
N MET A 58 -3.06 -9.56 -10.01
CA MET A 58 -2.90 -10.93 -9.50
C MET A 58 -4.19 -11.51 -8.92
N ARG A 59 -5.26 -10.72 -8.83
CA ARG A 59 -6.61 -11.13 -8.35
C ARG A 59 -6.59 -11.78 -6.97
N PHE A 60 -5.74 -11.29 -6.08
CA PHE A 60 -5.68 -11.78 -4.70
C PHE A 60 -7.03 -11.65 -4.00
N LYS A 61 -7.38 -12.68 -3.22
CA LYS A 61 -8.50 -12.58 -2.28
C LYS A 61 -8.16 -11.56 -1.20
N LYS A 62 -9.18 -10.99 -0.53
CA LYS A 62 -9.02 -9.99 0.53
C LYS A 62 -7.90 -10.33 1.53
N ASN A 63 -7.90 -11.55 2.06
CA ASN A 63 -6.95 -11.93 3.11
C ASN A 63 -5.53 -12.09 2.57
N GLU A 64 -5.36 -12.61 1.35
CA GLU A 64 -4.07 -12.70 0.67
C GLU A 64 -3.55 -11.30 0.34
N PHE A 65 -4.42 -10.42 -0.17
CA PHE A 65 -4.10 -9.03 -0.44
C PHE A 65 -3.54 -8.33 0.79
N ILE A 66 -4.27 -8.38 1.91
CA ILE A 66 -3.88 -7.70 3.15
C ILE A 66 -2.61 -8.32 3.73
N GLY A 67 -2.53 -9.65 3.77
CA GLY A 67 -1.36 -10.36 4.31
C GLY A 67 -0.10 -10.08 3.50
N THR A 68 -0.17 -10.18 2.17
CA THR A 68 0.96 -9.88 1.29
C THR A 68 1.34 -8.41 1.34
N ALA A 69 0.38 -7.48 1.39
CA ALA A 69 0.66 -6.06 1.56
C ALA A 69 1.39 -5.80 2.89
N ALA A 70 0.92 -6.40 3.99
CA ALA A 70 1.54 -6.25 5.30
C ALA A 70 2.99 -6.74 5.29
N TRP A 71 3.26 -7.94 4.75
CA TRP A 71 4.63 -8.45 4.62
C TRP A 71 5.51 -7.61 3.71
N LEU A 72 4.99 -7.20 2.55
CA LEU A 72 5.70 -6.35 1.60
C LEU A 72 6.16 -5.04 2.26
N PHE A 73 5.23 -4.31 2.89
CA PHE A 73 5.56 -3.05 3.53
C PHE A 73 6.40 -3.23 4.80
N PHE A 74 6.21 -4.32 5.54
CA PHE A 74 7.06 -4.63 6.68
C PHE A 74 8.52 -4.80 6.25
N ILE A 75 8.78 -5.65 5.24
CA ILE A 75 10.14 -5.90 4.74
C ILE A 75 10.76 -4.63 4.17
N ILE A 76 10.01 -3.87 3.35
CA ILE A 76 10.53 -2.64 2.75
C ILE A 76 10.83 -1.59 3.82
N ASN A 77 9.96 -1.41 4.81
CA ASN A 77 10.22 -0.43 5.88
C ASN A 77 11.35 -0.87 6.81
N LEU A 78 11.51 -2.17 7.06
CA LEU A 78 12.66 -2.69 7.78
C LEU A 78 13.97 -2.39 7.02
N PHE A 79 13.95 -2.51 5.69
CA PHE A 79 15.09 -2.12 4.85
C PHE A 79 15.35 -0.61 4.84
N LYS A 80 14.32 0.24 5.01
CA LYS A 80 14.49 1.70 5.14
C LYS A 80 15.07 2.12 6.49
N LEU A 81 14.82 1.35 7.54
CA LEU A 81 15.18 1.70 8.91
C LEU A 81 16.68 2.06 9.06
N PRO A 82 17.65 1.30 8.50
CA PRO A 82 19.06 1.69 8.50
C PRO A 82 19.34 3.07 7.90
N PHE A 83 18.64 3.46 6.82
CA PHE A 83 18.82 4.79 6.21
C PHE A 83 18.33 5.91 7.14
N HIS A 84 17.25 5.66 7.88
CA HIS A 84 16.74 6.59 8.88
C HIS A 84 17.67 6.78 10.09
N PHE A 85 18.45 5.75 10.43
CA PHE A 85 19.48 5.82 11.48
C PHE A 85 20.79 6.44 10.99
N LEU A 86 21.28 6.02 9.82
CA LEU A 86 22.66 6.30 9.38
C LEU A 86 22.79 7.54 8.50
N ILE A 87 21.75 7.89 7.75
CA ILE A 87 21.84 8.93 6.70
C ILE A 87 20.93 10.11 7.02
N TRP A 88 19.68 9.84 7.40
CA TRP A 88 18.70 10.90 7.68
C TRP A 88 18.64 11.34 9.13
N GLU A 89 19.26 10.58 10.06
CA GLU A 89 19.30 10.88 11.50
C GLU A 89 17.93 11.19 12.14
N THR A 90 16.86 10.66 11.55
CA THR A 90 15.48 10.91 11.99
C THR A 90 15.08 10.15 13.25
N VAL A 91 15.90 9.20 13.70
CA VAL A 91 15.61 8.39 14.90
C VAL A 91 16.34 8.97 16.10
N THR A 92 15.65 9.79 16.87
CA THR A 92 16.13 10.36 18.14
C THR A 92 15.40 9.75 19.33
N ILE A 93 15.93 9.94 20.55
CA ILE A 93 15.28 9.49 21.80
C ILE A 93 13.86 10.06 21.93
N GLU A 94 13.67 11.31 21.51
CA GLU A 94 12.36 12.00 21.52
C GLU A 94 11.37 11.31 20.57
N THR A 95 11.79 10.99 19.34
CA THR A 95 10.93 10.27 18.39
C THR A 95 10.58 8.85 18.87
N LEU A 96 11.51 8.18 19.55
CA LEU A 96 11.27 6.87 20.16
C LEU A 96 10.27 6.96 21.31
N ALA A 97 10.38 7.95 22.18
CA ALA A 97 9.44 8.18 23.27
C ALA A 97 8.03 8.49 22.74
N LEU A 98 7.92 9.35 21.72
CA LEU A 98 6.66 9.63 21.04
C LEU A 98 6.05 8.37 20.43
N ASN A 99 6.85 7.55 19.74
CA ASN A 99 6.40 6.28 19.18
C ASN A 99 5.88 5.32 20.25
N SER A 100 6.55 5.23 21.41
CA SER A 100 6.10 4.39 22.53
C SER A 100 4.74 4.82 23.08
N ILE A 101 4.48 6.12 23.19
CA ILE A 101 3.18 6.65 23.64
C ILE A 101 2.08 6.33 22.63
N LEU A 102 2.40 6.26 21.33
CA LEU A 102 1.45 5.95 20.26
C LEU A 102 1.19 4.44 20.09
N LEU A 103 2.00 3.56 20.67
CA LEU A 103 1.82 2.09 20.56
C LEU A 103 0.40 1.62 20.93
N PRO A 104 -0.24 2.07 22.02
CA PRO A 104 -1.60 1.66 22.35
C PRO A 104 -2.61 2.02 21.26
N ALA A 105 -2.49 3.21 20.68
CA ALA A 105 -3.35 3.64 19.58
C ALA A 105 -3.15 2.78 18.32
N VAL A 106 -1.90 2.39 18.03
CA VAL A 106 -1.58 1.45 16.93
C VAL A 106 -2.21 0.08 17.18
N PHE A 107 -2.11 -0.47 18.40
CA PHE A 107 -2.74 -1.75 18.73
C PHE A 107 -4.26 -1.69 18.61
N LEU A 108 -4.88 -0.63 19.14
CA LEU A 108 -6.33 -0.42 19.01
C LEU A 108 -6.76 -0.31 17.54
N GLY A 109 -6.02 0.46 16.74
CA GLY A 109 -6.23 0.58 15.29
C GLY A 109 -6.07 -0.75 14.55
N PHE A 110 -5.06 -1.55 14.93
CA PHE A 110 -4.82 -2.87 14.35
C PHE A 110 -5.97 -3.84 14.65
N PHE A 111 -6.35 -4.01 15.92
CA PHE A 111 -7.42 -4.95 16.29
C PHE A 111 -8.78 -4.52 15.74
N SER A 112 -9.11 -3.23 15.79
CA SER A 112 -10.33 -2.69 15.19
C SER A 112 -10.34 -2.88 13.67
N GLY A 113 -9.23 -2.61 12.99
CA GLY A 113 -9.06 -2.84 11.56
C GLY A 113 -9.28 -4.31 11.17
N VAL A 114 -8.64 -5.25 11.88
CA VAL A 114 -8.82 -6.69 11.68
C VAL A 114 -10.28 -7.10 11.86
N TYR A 115 -10.96 -6.56 12.88
CA TYR A 115 -12.38 -6.85 13.13
C TYR A 115 -13.27 -6.33 11.98
N ILE A 116 -13.10 -5.07 11.58
CA ILE A 116 -13.89 -4.44 10.50
C ILE A 116 -13.68 -5.17 9.18
N ILE A 117 -12.44 -5.50 8.84
CA ILE A 117 -12.10 -6.19 7.59
C ILE A 117 -12.79 -7.55 7.47
N LYS A 118 -13.00 -8.26 8.59
CA LYS A 118 -13.71 -9.55 8.59
C LYS A 118 -15.16 -9.39 8.10
N LEU A 119 -15.80 -8.25 8.38
CA LEU A 119 -17.18 -7.94 7.98
C LEU A 119 -17.33 -7.59 6.48
N ILE A 120 -16.23 -7.24 5.80
CA ILE A 120 -16.25 -6.79 4.40
C ILE A 120 -16.10 -7.98 3.44
N SER A 121 -16.97 -8.07 2.42
CA SER A 121 -16.87 -9.09 1.36
C SER A 121 -15.67 -8.83 0.42
N ASN A 122 -15.17 -9.85 -0.28
CA ASN A 122 -14.04 -9.68 -1.23
C ASN A 122 -14.34 -8.61 -2.30
N VAL A 123 -15.57 -8.55 -2.81
CA VAL A 123 -15.98 -7.57 -3.83
C VAL A 123 -16.00 -6.17 -3.26
N ASN A 124 -16.56 -6.00 -2.05
CA ASN A 124 -16.64 -4.70 -1.39
C ASN A 124 -15.25 -4.20 -1.00
N TYR A 125 -14.33 -5.10 -0.62
CA TYR A 125 -12.95 -4.75 -0.31
C TYR A 125 -12.21 -4.18 -1.53
N ARG A 126 -12.36 -4.80 -2.71
CA ARG A 126 -11.75 -4.30 -3.96
C ARG A 126 -12.30 -2.93 -4.35
N ARG A 127 -13.63 -2.75 -4.26
CA ARG A 127 -14.27 -1.45 -4.49
C ARG A 127 -13.81 -0.39 -3.48
N PHE A 128 -13.69 -0.76 -2.21
CA PHE A 128 -13.25 0.14 -1.15
C PHE A 128 -11.84 0.66 -1.43
N ILE A 129 -10.87 -0.21 -1.77
CA ILE A 129 -9.50 0.21 -2.09
C ILE A 129 -9.49 1.17 -3.28
N LEU A 130 -10.25 0.87 -4.34
CA LEU A 130 -10.36 1.73 -5.51
C LEU A 130 -10.86 3.14 -5.14
N VAL A 131 -11.96 3.22 -4.40
CA VAL A 131 -12.57 4.49 -4.00
C VAL A 131 -11.64 5.28 -3.09
N VAL A 132 -11.07 4.65 -2.06
CA VAL A 132 -10.18 5.33 -1.11
C VAL A 132 -8.89 5.81 -1.81
N THR A 133 -8.33 5.01 -2.71
CA THR A 133 -7.14 5.40 -3.48
C THR A 133 -7.47 6.56 -4.43
N ALA A 134 -8.64 6.54 -5.08
CA ALA A 134 -9.12 7.62 -5.94
C ALA A 134 -9.30 8.93 -5.16
N LEU A 135 -9.97 8.87 -4.02
CA LEU A 135 -10.15 10.02 -3.13
C LEU A 135 -8.81 10.58 -2.65
N GLY A 136 -7.88 9.71 -2.23
CA GLY A 136 -6.55 10.14 -1.81
C GLY A 136 -5.78 10.86 -2.92
N GLY A 137 -5.86 10.34 -4.16
CA GLY A 137 -5.24 10.97 -5.32
C GLY A 137 -5.85 12.33 -5.68
N LEU A 138 -7.17 12.45 -5.60
CA LEU A 138 -7.88 13.73 -5.82
C LEU A 138 -7.50 14.76 -4.75
N VAL A 139 -7.50 14.38 -3.48
CA VAL A 139 -7.12 15.28 -2.38
C VAL A 139 -5.71 15.80 -2.56
N MET A 140 -4.74 14.93 -2.93
CA MET A 140 -3.35 15.33 -3.21
C MET A 140 -3.14 16.17 -4.49
N LEU A 141 -4.15 16.30 -5.35
CA LEU A 141 -4.06 17.17 -6.54
C LEU A 141 -4.58 18.58 -6.26
N PHE A 142 -5.60 18.69 -5.43
CA PHE A 142 -6.25 19.97 -5.13
C PHE A 142 -5.73 20.63 -3.85
N ARG A 143 -4.87 19.95 -3.09
CA ARG A 143 -4.29 20.41 -1.84
C ARG A 143 -2.80 20.09 -1.79
#